data_AF-A0A517T943-F1
#
_entry.id   AF-A0A517T943-F1
#
_cell.length_a   1.000
_cell.length_b   1.000
_cell.length_c   1.000
_cell.angle_alpha   90.00
_cell.angle_beta   90.00
_cell.angle_gamma   90.00
#
_symmetry.space_group_name_H-M   'P 1'
#
loop_
_entity.id
_entity.type
_entity.pdbx_description
1 polymer ?
#
loop_
_entity_poly.entity_id
_entity_poly.type
_entity_poly.pdbx_seq_one_letter_code
_entity_poly.pdbx_strand_id
1 'polypeptide(L)'
;MLGPVDSSPGFCFRLVDWGGDLEKNGYSAKLPNSRKFVLNHDYGNRATDMSTLKKNKRIKRAKKMAIYGDLKPGTGNAKVESGKPKYLGGNGRKTRSITARTFKRNLQTIRVMEDGKVVKRRVPVSMIRSGQIQKAVVREAFSLPESES
;
A
#
# COMPACT_ATOMS: atom_id res chain seq x y z
N MET A 1 -19.94 -50.37 -42.87
CA MET A 1 -20.39 -49.14 -43.54
C MET A 1 -19.90 -47.96 -42.74
N LEU A 2 -18.71 -47.45 -43.10
CA LEU A 2 -18.14 -46.22 -42.56
C LEU A 2 -18.59 -45.11 -43.50
N GLY A 3 -19.36 -44.15 -42.99
CA GLY A 3 -19.70 -42.93 -43.70
C GLY A 3 -18.85 -41.77 -43.16
N PRO A 4 -18.18 -40.97 -44.00
CA PRO A 4 -17.53 -39.74 -43.59
C PRO A 4 -18.52 -38.57 -43.68
N VAL A 5 -18.56 -37.71 -42.66
CA VAL A 5 -19.10 -36.36 -42.78
C VAL A 5 -18.01 -35.38 -42.39
N ASP A 6 -17.32 -34.90 -43.41
CA ASP A 6 -16.47 -33.72 -43.35
C ASP A 6 -17.32 -32.43 -43.25
N SER A 7 -16.66 -31.38 -42.79
CA SER A 7 -16.88 -29.97 -43.15
C SER A 7 -17.93 -29.18 -42.38
N SER A 8 -17.47 -28.37 -41.41
CA SER A 8 -17.80 -26.94 -41.41
C SER A 8 -16.76 -26.10 -40.64
N PRO A 9 -16.51 -24.86 -41.08
CA PRO A 9 -15.22 -24.18 -40.93
C PRO A 9 -15.12 -23.30 -39.68
N GLY A 10 -13.87 -22.96 -39.35
CA GLY A 10 -13.49 -22.14 -38.22
C GLY A 10 -14.14 -20.76 -38.19
N PHE A 11 -14.49 -20.34 -36.98
CA PHE A 11 -14.86 -18.97 -36.67
C PHE A 11 -13.71 -18.32 -35.89
N CYS A 12 -12.69 -17.88 -36.62
CA CYS A 12 -11.76 -16.86 -36.13
C CYS A 12 -12.53 -15.53 -36.14
N PHE A 13 -12.91 -15.01 -34.97
CA PHE A 13 -13.27 -13.60 -34.85
C PHE A 13 -12.10 -12.80 -34.29
N ARG A 14 -11.71 -11.86 -35.15
CA ARG A 14 -10.64 -10.88 -35.04
C ARG A 14 -10.70 -10.06 -33.76
N LEU A 15 -9.51 -9.86 -33.21
CA LEU A 15 -9.10 -8.65 -32.52
C LEU A 15 -9.42 -7.44 -33.42
N VAL A 16 -10.30 -6.54 -32.98
CA VAL A 16 -10.48 -5.23 -33.61
C VAL A 16 -9.91 -4.20 -32.66
N ASP A 17 -8.72 -3.72 -33.02
CA ASP A 17 -8.24 -2.39 -32.68
C ASP A 17 -9.29 -1.35 -33.05
N TRP A 18 -9.65 -0.51 -32.09
CA TRP A 18 -10.24 0.80 -32.36
C TRP A 18 -9.42 1.84 -31.60
N GLY A 19 -8.28 2.18 -32.19
CA GLY A 19 -7.77 3.53 -32.13
C GLY A 19 -8.69 4.40 -32.97
N GLY A 20 -9.16 5.51 -32.39
CA GLY A 20 -10.08 6.42 -33.03
C GLY A 20 -10.00 7.77 -32.34
N ASP A 21 -9.48 8.71 -33.10
CA ASP A 21 -8.82 9.93 -32.67
C ASP A 21 -9.71 10.99 -32.00
N LEU A 22 -9.01 11.75 -31.17
CA LEU A 22 -9.36 13.05 -30.65
C LEU A 22 -9.57 14.03 -31.82
N GLU A 23 -10.81 14.31 -32.23
CA GLU A 23 -11.07 15.51 -33.02
C GLU A 23 -12.40 16.19 -32.72
N LYS A 24 -12.24 17.48 -32.45
CA LYS A 24 -13.24 18.51 -32.23
C LYS A 24 -14.19 18.51 -33.42
N ASN A 25 -15.49 18.46 -33.19
CA ASN A 25 -16.46 19.19 -34.02
C ASN A 25 -17.76 19.37 -33.24
N GLY A 26 -17.95 20.59 -32.76
CA GLY A 26 -19.18 21.04 -32.12
C GLY A 26 -20.27 21.22 -33.19
N TYR A 27 -21.32 20.41 -33.08
CA TYR A 27 -22.58 20.68 -33.77
C TYR A 27 -23.46 21.52 -32.84
N SER A 28 -23.62 22.81 -33.18
CA SER A 28 -24.51 23.75 -32.49
C SER A 28 -25.94 23.59 -33.03
N ALA A 29 -26.84 23.03 -32.23
CA ALA A 29 -28.28 23.12 -32.47
C ALA A 29 -28.80 24.43 -31.85
N LYS A 30 -29.34 25.35 -32.66
CA LYS A 30 -30.07 26.54 -32.19
C LYS A 30 -31.50 26.13 -31.79
N LEU A 31 -31.78 26.11 -30.49
CA LEU A 31 -33.16 26.05 -29.98
C LEU A 31 -33.73 27.47 -29.86
N PRO A 32 -34.92 27.76 -30.43
CA PRO A 32 -35.59 29.03 -30.24
C PRO A 32 -36.31 29.04 -28.89
N ASN A 33 -35.96 30.05 -28.09
CA ASN A 33 -36.81 30.63 -27.06
C ASN A 33 -37.43 29.67 -26.04
N SER A 34 -36.58 29.08 -25.19
CA SER A 34 -36.99 28.72 -23.84
C SER A 34 -35.99 29.32 -22.86
N ARG A 35 -36.53 29.92 -21.80
CA ARG A 35 -35.82 30.56 -20.69
C ARG A 35 -34.49 29.85 -20.44
N LYS A 36 -33.40 30.61 -20.38
CA LYS A 36 -32.11 30.12 -19.87
C LYS A 36 -32.36 29.53 -18.48
N PHE A 37 -32.70 28.25 -18.40
CA PHE A 37 -32.27 27.42 -17.30
C PHE A 37 -30.76 27.46 -17.44
N VAL A 38 -30.16 28.38 -16.69
CA VAL A 38 -28.77 28.22 -16.30
C VAL A 38 -28.79 26.93 -15.49
N LEU A 39 -28.66 25.80 -16.18
CA LEU A 39 -28.10 24.63 -15.55
C LEU A 39 -26.70 25.11 -15.18
N ASN A 40 -26.57 25.59 -13.94
CA ASN A 40 -25.31 25.58 -13.22
C ASN A 40 -24.94 24.10 -13.15
N HIS A 41 -24.45 23.58 -14.27
CA HIS A 41 -23.59 22.41 -14.32
C HIS A 41 -22.21 22.86 -13.82
N ASP A 42 -22.20 23.51 -12.66
CA ASP A 42 -21.07 23.52 -11.75
C ASP A 42 -21.03 22.13 -11.10
N TYR A 43 -20.93 21.09 -11.93
CA TYR A 43 -20.20 19.90 -11.52
C TYR A 43 -18.72 20.27 -11.53
N GLY A 44 -18.35 21.22 -10.66
CA GLY A 44 -16.98 21.40 -10.23
C GLY A 44 -16.50 20.02 -9.82
N ASN A 45 -15.61 19.45 -10.64
CA ASN A 45 -14.73 18.33 -10.38
C ASN A 45 -15.14 17.46 -9.16
N ARG A 46 -16.20 16.66 -9.27
CA ARG A 46 -16.65 15.74 -8.20
C ARG A 46 -15.77 14.49 -8.07
N ALA A 47 -14.49 14.62 -8.38
CA ALA A 47 -13.44 13.72 -7.94
C ALA A 47 -12.58 14.51 -6.96
N THR A 48 -12.50 14.09 -5.68
CA THR A 48 -11.47 14.52 -4.68
C THR A 48 -11.78 15.52 -3.55
N ASP A 49 -13.03 15.69 -3.10
CA ASP A 49 -13.30 16.45 -1.86
C ASP A 49 -13.14 15.61 -0.58
N MET A 50 -11.90 15.17 -0.34
CA MET A 50 -11.48 14.82 1.01
C MET A 50 -11.22 16.11 1.79
N SER A 51 -11.80 16.22 2.99
CA SER A 51 -11.57 17.37 3.87
C SER A 51 -10.08 17.68 4.03
N THR A 52 -9.74 18.96 4.19
CA THR A 52 -8.35 19.44 4.36
C THR A 52 -7.61 18.67 5.46
N LEU A 53 -8.33 18.31 6.53
CA LEU A 53 -7.84 17.46 7.62
C LEU A 53 -7.45 16.04 7.17
N LYS A 54 -8.27 15.38 6.34
CA LYS A 54 -7.97 14.05 5.80
C LYS A 54 -6.75 14.09 4.87
N LYS A 55 -6.63 15.14 4.05
CA LYS A 55 -5.45 15.39 3.18
C LYS A 55 -4.18 15.53 4.03
N ASN A 56 -4.19 16.39 5.05
CA ASN A 56 -3.05 16.58 5.96
C ASN A 56 -2.67 15.30 6.73
N LYS A 57 -3.66 14.51 7.17
CA LYS A 57 -3.41 13.22 7.84
C LYS A 57 -2.73 12.21 6.90
N ARG A 58 -3.11 12.20 5.61
CA ARG A 58 -2.51 11.32 4.60
C ARG A 58 -1.05 11.72 4.32
N ILE A 59 -0.78 13.01 4.14
CA ILE A 59 0.58 13.54 3.95
C ILE A 59 1.48 13.17 5.14
N LYS A 60 1.01 13.39 6.38
CA LYS A 60 1.75 13.01 7.60
C LYS A 60 2.05 11.50 7.68
N ARG A 61 1.09 10.65 7.29
CA ARG A 61 1.31 9.19 7.24
C ARG A 61 2.31 8.80 6.16
N ALA A 62 2.20 9.37 4.96
CA ALA A 62 3.10 9.10 3.84
C ALA A 62 4.55 9.47 4.19
N LYS A 63 4.79 10.65 4.78
CA LYS A 63 6.11 11.05 5.28
C LYS A 63 6.68 10.03 6.27
N LYS A 64 5.85 9.54 7.20
CA LYS A 64 6.27 8.52 8.16
C LYS A 64 6.61 7.18 7.50
N MET A 65 5.84 6.78 6.49
CA MET A 65 6.11 5.55 5.74
C MET A 65 7.35 5.64 4.86
N ALA A 66 7.65 6.81 4.30
CA ALA A 66 8.88 7.02 3.54
C ALA A 66 10.13 6.84 4.41
N ILE A 67 10.09 7.32 5.66
CA ILE A 67 11.24 7.24 6.59
C ILE A 67 11.36 5.85 7.22
N TYR A 68 10.27 5.32 7.79
CA TYR A 68 10.31 4.12 8.64
C TYR A 68 9.82 2.83 7.95
N GLY A 69 9.27 2.95 6.74
CA GLY A 69 8.62 1.86 6.02
C GLY A 69 7.35 1.33 6.70
N ASP A 70 7.01 0.09 6.36
CA ASP A 70 5.86 -0.62 6.90
C ASP A 70 6.09 -1.14 8.32
N LEU A 71 5.47 -0.47 9.29
CA LEU A 71 5.52 -0.86 10.71
C LEU A 71 4.46 -1.92 11.08
N LYS A 72 3.66 -2.38 10.11
CA LYS A 72 2.59 -3.36 10.35
C LYS A 72 3.20 -4.72 10.69
N PRO A 73 2.61 -5.48 11.64
CA PRO A 73 3.02 -6.85 11.87
C PRO A 73 2.68 -7.71 10.66
N GLY A 74 3.53 -8.69 10.35
CA GLY A 74 3.22 -9.71 9.36
C GLY A 74 2.21 -10.71 9.94
N THR A 75 1.42 -11.33 9.07
CA THR A 75 0.55 -12.44 9.44
C THR A 75 1.01 -13.70 8.75
N GLY A 76 0.71 -14.85 9.34
CA GLY A 76 0.89 -16.14 8.71
C GLY A 76 0.10 -17.20 9.46
N ASN A 77 0.19 -18.44 9.01
CA ASN A 77 -0.52 -19.54 9.65
C ASN A 77 0.43 -20.38 10.51
N ALA A 78 -0.10 -20.93 11.60
CA ALA A 78 0.52 -21.97 12.42
C ALA A 78 -0.22 -23.28 12.14
N LYS A 79 0.53 -24.33 11.83
CA LYS A 79 0.01 -25.66 11.54
C LYS A 79 0.33 -26.58 12.71
N VAL A 80 -0.67 -27.29 13.22
CA VAL A 80 -0.46 -28.35 14.22
C VAL A 80 -0.59 -29.70 13.50
N GLU A 81 0.48 -30.48 13.53
CA GLU A 81 0.56 -31.80 12.91
C GLU A 81 0.70 -32.90 13.99
N SER A 82 0.13 -34.06 13.74
CA SER A 82 0.28 -35.24 14.59
C SER A 82 0.77 -36.45 13.80
N GLY A 83 1.46 -37.36 14.50
CA GLY A 83 2.03 -38.57 13.91
C GLY A 83 3.49 -38.41 13.47
N LYS A 84 4.18 -39.54 13.28
CA LYS A 84 5.54 -39.56 12.73
C LYS A 84 5.47 -39.49 11.20
N PRO A 85 6.35 -38.72 10.54
CA PRO A 85 6.41 -38.71 9.09
C PRO A 85 6.87 -40.07 8.54
N LYS A 86 6.54 -40.34 7.27
CA LYS A 86 6.80 -41.64 6.64
C LYS A 86 8.28 -42.03 6.63
N TYR A 87 9.17 -41.05 6.43
CA TYR A 87 10.61 -41.27 6.42
C TYR A 87 11.20 -41.67 7.79
N LEU A 88 10.45 -41.52 8.88
CA LEU A 88 10.82 -41.99 10.22
C LEU A 88 10.12 -43.32 10.58
N GLY A 89 9.60 -44.06 9.59
CA GLY A 89 8.88 -45.32 9.82
C GLY A 89 7.48 -45.16 10.40
N GLY A 90 6.88 -43.96 10.27
CA GLY A 90 5.50 -43.70 10.65
C GLY A 90 4.52 -43.80 9.47
N ASN A 91 3.22 -43.77 9.73
CA ASN A 91 2.20 -43.81 8.66
C ASN A 91 2.06 -42.46 7.93
N GLY A 92 2.56 -41.37 8.51
CA GLY A 92 2.49 -40.01 7.97
C GLY A 92 2.04 -38.97 9.00
N ARG A 93 2.32 -37.69 8.72
CA ARG A 93 1.84 -36.56 9.52
C ARG A 93 0.45 -36.13 9.05
N LYS A 94 -0.50 -36.01 9.97
CA LYS A 94 -1.85 -35.45 9.70
C LYS A 94 -1.94 -34.03 10.24
N THR A 95 -2.43 -33.10 9.41
CA THR A 95 -2.81 -31.76 9.86
C THR A 95 -4.05 -31.83 10.74
N ARG A 96 -3.97 -31.33 11.97
CA ARG A 96 -5.11 -31.24 12.89
C ARG A 96 -5.84 -29.91 12.74
N SER A 97 -5.10 -28.80 12.82
CA SER A 97 -5.65 -27.46 12.77
C SER A 97 -4.68 -26.48 12.12
N ILE A 98 -5.25 -25.40 11.59
CA ILE A 98 -4.52 -24.27 11.03
C ILE A 98 -5.08 -23.02 11.70
N THR A 99 -4.23 -22.31 12.46
CA THR A 99 -4.61 -21.08 13.16
C THR A 99 -3.82 -19.90 12.62
N ALA A 100 -4.42 -18.71 12.63
CA ALA A 100 -3.72 -17.48 12.27
C ALA A 100 -2.75 -17.07 13.39
N ARG A 101 -1.52 -16.68 13.01
CA ARG A 101 -0.51 -16.11 13.91
C ARG A 101 -0.04 -14.76 13.39
N THR A 102 0.37 -13.90 14.33
CA THR A 102 0.87 -12.55 14.03
C THR A 102 2.34 -12.46 14.39
N PHE A 103 3.18 -12.12 13.41
CA PHE A 103 4.61 -11.85 13.59
C PHE A 103 4.82 -10.37 13.89
N LYS A 104 4.99 -10.05 15.17
CA LYS A 104 5.29 -8.68 15.60
C LYS A 104 6.75 -8.35 15.29
N ARG A 105 6.98 -7.27 14.55
CA ARG A 105 8.33 -6.71 14.39
C ARG A 105 8.85 -6.22 15.74
N ASN A 106 10.16 -6.30 15.96
CA ASN A 106 10.82 -5.68 17.11
C ASN A 106 10.85 -4.14 16.90
N LEU A 107 9.81 -3.47 17.41
CA LEU A 107 9.65 -2.02 17.34
C LEU A 107 9.99 -1.41 18.70
N GLN A 108 10.94 -0.49 18.73
CA GLN A 108 11.37 0.21 19.93
C GLN A 108 10.87 1.64 19.94
N THR A 109 10.50 2.14 21.12
CA THR A 109 10.04 3.53 21.27
C THR A 109 11.20 4.39 21.74
N ILE A 110 11.78 5.16 20.83
CA ILE A 110 13.00 5.94 21.07
C ILE A 110 12.84 7.41 20.65
N ARG A 111 13.73 8.27 21.15
CA ARG A 111 13.88 9.66 20.70
C ARG A 111 14.81 9.67 19.50
N VAL A 112 14.32 10.20 18.39
CA VAL A 112 14.98 10.24 17.09
C VAL A 112 15.20 11.69 16.69
N MET A 113 16.32 11.97 16.04
CA MET A 113 16.52 13.25 15.36
C MET A 113 15.89 13.17 13.96
N GLU A 114 14.77 13.86 13.75
CA GLU A 114 14.06 13.99 12.46
C GLU A 114 14.12 15.46 12.01
N ASP A 115 14.66 15.77 10.83
CA ASP A 115 14.67 17.13 10.25
C ASP A 115 15.10 18.23 11.26
N GLY A 116 16.14 17.96 12.06
CA GLY A 116 16.66 18.87 13.09
C GLY A 116 15.83 18.97 14.38
N LYS A 117 14.75 18.17 14.52
CA LYS A 117 13.88 18.14 15.71
C LYS A 117 13.97 16.78 16.40
N VAL A 118 13.94 16.79 17.72
CA VAL A 118 13.91 15.56 18.53
C VAL A 118 12.47 15.10 18.71
N VAL A 119 12.12 13.93 18.17
CA VAL A 119 10.76 13.37 18.23
C VAL A 119 10.75 11.95 18.78
N LYS A 120 9.75 11.60 19.58
CA LYS A 120 9.53 10.23 20.06
C LYS A 120 8.78 9.40 19.02
N ARG A 121 9.37 8.27 18.58
CA ARG A 121 8.82 7.41 17.53
C ARG A 121 8.95 5.93 17.86
N ARG A 122 8.07 5.12 17.24
CA ARG A 122 8.21 3.67 17.17
C ARG A 122 9.05 3.33 15.94
N VAL A 123 10.23 2.77 16.16
CA VAL A 123 11.25 2.54 15.15
C VAL A 123 11.58 1.05 15.09
N PRO A 124 11.72 0.44 13.90
CA PRO A 124 12.19 -0.93 13.79
C PRO A 124 13.67 -1.04 14.15
N VAL A 125 14.01 -2.04 14.97
CA VAL A 125 15.41 -2.26 15.42
C VAL A 125 16.37 -2.50 14.24
N SER A 126 15.89 -3.07 13.14
CA SER A 126 16.72 -3.26 11.93
C SER A 126 17.30 -1.94 11.42
N MET A 127 16.52 -0.87 11.45
CA MET A 127 16.90 0.45 10.95
C MET A 127 17.82 1.20 11.92
N ILE A 128 17.71 0.89 13.22
CA ILE A 128 18.66 1.35 14.25
C ILE A 128 20.01 0.66 14.05
N ARG A 129 20.00 -0.66 13.81
CA ARG A 129 21.21 -1.45 13.60
C ARG A 129 21.95 -1.07 12.33
N SER A 130 21.24 -0.70 11.27
CA SER A 130 21.84 -0.22 10.02
C SER A 130 22.28 1.24 10.05
N GLY A 131 22.10 1.97 11.16
CA GLY A 131 22.52 3.37 11.27
C GLY A 131 21.73 4.37 10.43
N GLN A 132 20.65 3.92 9.76
CA GLN A 132 19.79 4.79 8.92
C GLN A 132 19.05 5.83 9.74
N ILE A 133 18.88 5.59 11.04
CA ILE A 133 18.25 6.51 11.98
C ILE A 133 19.24 6.89 13.06
N GLN A 134 19.39 8.19 13.26
CA GLN A 134 20.15 8.76 14.37
C GLN A 134 19.29 8.90 15.63
N LYS A 135 19.77 8.33 16.73
CA LYS A 135 19.18 8.58 18.06
C LYS A 135 19.44 10.03 18.46
N ALA A 136 18.55 10.60 19.26
CA ALA A 136 18.79 11.91 19.85
C ALA A 136 19.99 11.84 20.82
N VAL A 137 20.91 12.79 20.71
CA VAL A 137 22.04 12.95 21.62
C VAL A 137 21.50 13.25 23.01
N VAL A 138 21.89 12.42 23.99
CA VAL A 138 21.61 12.67 25.40
C VAL A 138 22.71 13.60 25.88
N ARG A 139 22.35 14.83 26.29
CA ARG A 139 23.28 15.77 26.91
C ARG A 139 23.20 15.58 28.41
N GLU A 140 24.36 15.56 29.06
CA GLU A 140 24.41 15.58 30.52
C GLU A 140 23.90 16.92 31.03
N ALA A 141 23.20 16.89 32.17
CA ALA A 141 22.71 18.10 32.80
C ALA A 141 23.87 18.72 33.59
N PHE A 142 24.44 19.80 33.03
CA PHE A 142 25.62 20.54 33.54
C PHE A 142 26.97 19.82 33.35
N SER A 143 27.78 20.34 32.42
CA SER A 143 29.23 20.09 32.33
C SER A 143 29.96 21.44 32.46
N LEU A 144 30.95 21.53 33.34
CA LEU A 144 31.84 22.70 33.41
C LEU A 144 32.73 22.72 32.16
N PRO A 145 32.95 23.87 31.49
CA PRO A 145 33.91 23.94 30.41
C PRO A 145 35.33 23.71 30.97
N GLU A 146 36.10 22.80 30.36
CA GLU A 146 37.52 22.63 30.68
C GLU A 146 38.23 23.94 30.37
N SER A 147 38.73 24.62 31.41
CA SER A 147 39.44 25.88 31.28
C SER A 147 40.76 25.65 30.54
N GLU A 148 40.90 26.25 29.36
CA GLU A 148 42.15 26.29 28.61
C GLU A 148 43.24 26.95 29.47
N SER A 149 44.33 26.23 29.71
CA SER A 149 45.49 26.64 30.52
C SER A 149 46.49 27.47 29.72
#